data_AF-A0A916SDI8-F1
#
_entry.id   AF-A0A916SDI8-F1
#
_cell.length_a   1.000
_cell.length_b   1.000
_cell.length_c   1.000
_cell.angle_alpha   90.00
_cell.angle_beta   90.00
_cell.angle_gamma   90.00
#
_symmetry.space_group_name_H-M   'P 1'
#
loop_
_entity.id
_entity.type
_entity.pdbx_description
1 polymer ?
#
loop_
_entity_poly.entity_id
_entity_poly.type
_entity_poly.pdbx_seq_one_letter_code
_entity_poly.pdbx_strand_id
1 'polypeptide(L)'
;MDNQAQQPNREHHFYVSTAKFLFHHPQHGIVAVRDPIRLADAERYGLSPIILYGLTVAGLPIRWLTFSTIGQRRTFREVLLTAWRNAEGLRGLPDILRINRYVTQADPALAADIANLGVRLEVADAKDKTGPASLRSAQDASRWLSKRHDPIDSSLIASVEALCRDAHEDHDWRAGRRLRGSNRKLEENIERWLELPMRQPATTPPEEVDWKVGPWVSAWEISRPPDQPRYFHHDGVSGRTWLLLGEDQSEETDDNEIPAYEEYDNAAEITKNVVACWPNMPKEIAVAAGITLRQLQWFMSKRSTLDRSARLGLERLLGIEYDERMGCYTPAGPYVLVAQKAQALEAVCDEISDGGNAWPCELVPAQGSSDPSWRYILINAYGKPPTFVMAPRGEAITERLPDLIMNYEGIRPVSPAFYRDVVSACARACQTPQANAREMRDFAKRYQQQWVDCMWLPD
;
A
#
# COMPACT_ATOMS: atom_id res chain seq x y z
N MET A 1 -39.33 -19.74 -12.19
CA MET A 1 -38.06 -20.32 -12.68
C MET A 1 -36.99 -19.41 -12.18
N ASP A 2 -36.42 -19.79 -11.04
CA ASP A 2 -35.61 -18.90 -10.20
C ASP A 2 -34.25 -18.64 -10.85
N ASN A 3 -33.94 -17.36 -10.93
CA ASN A 3 -32.64 -16.83 -11.31
C ASN A 3 -31.68 -17.20 -10.16
N GLN A 4 -30.97 -18.33 -10.29
CA GLN A 4 -29.82 -18.62 -9.44
C GLN A 4 -28.80 -17.51 -9.67
N ALA A 5 -28.84 -16.49 -8.82
CA ALA A 5 -27.76 -15.51 -8.72
C ALA A 5 -26.45 -16.30 -8.60
N GLN A 6 -25.56 -16.13 -9.58
CA GLN A 6 -24.22 -16.74 -9.58
C GLN A 6 -23.60 -16.44 -8.22
N GLN A 7 -23.45 -17.47 -7.38
CA GLN A 7 -22.71 -17.34 -6.13
C GLN A 7 -21.30 -16.84 -6.50
N PRO A 8 -20.76 -15.84 -5.79
CA PRO A 8 -19.41 -15.37 -6.06
C PRO A 8 -18.43 -16.54 -5.92
N ASN A 9 -17.59 -16.76 -6.93
CA ASN A 9 -16.53 -17.77 -6.87
C ASN A 9 -15.63 -17.47 -5.67
N ARG A 10 -15.61 -18.38 -4.68
CA ARG A 10 -14.72 -18.25 -3.52
C ARG A 10 -13.33 -18.65 -3.93
N GLU A 11 -12.48 -17.67 -4.17
CA GLU A 11 -11.10 -17.91 -4.58
C GLU A 11 -10.12 -17.41 -3.52
N HIS A 12 -9.18 -18.26 -3.13
CA HIS A 12 -8.09 -17.93 -2.24
C HIS A 12 -6.74 -18.06 -2.94
N HIS A 13 -5.82 -17.15 -2.65
CA HIS A 13 -4.42 -17.21 -3.06
C HIS A 13 -3.59 -17.72 -1.89
N PHE A 14 -2.89 -18.83 -2.08
CA PHE A 14 -1.94 -19.37 -1.10
C PHE A 14 -0.50 -19.19 -1.56
N TYR A 15 0.34 -18.72 -0.65
CA TYR A 15 1.75 -18.46 -0.91
C TYR A 15 2.61 -18.71 0.33
N VAL A 16 3.86 -19.09 0.07
CA VAL A 16 4.88 -19.39 1.08
C VAL A 16 6.19 -18.73 0.67
N SER A 17 6.89 -18.14 1.62
CA SER A 17 8.21 -17.51 1.39
C SER A 17 8.93 -17.31 2.71
N THR A 18 10.23 -17.06 2.70
CA THR A 18 10.89 -16.48 3.87
C THR A 18 10.31 -15.10 4.14
N ALA A 19 10.06 -14.77 5.41
CA ALA A 19 9.61 -13.45 5.77
C ALA A 19 10.64 -12.40 5.34
N LYS A 20 10.17 -11.38 4.65
CA LYS A 20 11.00 -10.33 4.05
C LYS A 20 11.50 -9.33 5.08
N PHE A 21 10.66 -9.07 6.07
CA PHE A 21 10.81 -8.01 7.05
C PHE A 21 10.83 -8.51 8.50
N LEU A 22 10.59 -9.80 8.75
CA LEU A 22 10.55 -10.35 10.10
C LEU A 22 11.61 -11.43 10.24
N PHE A 23 12.36 -11.36 11.33
CA PHE A 23 13.43 -12.28 11.68
C PHE A 23 13.36 -12.59 13.17
N HIS A 24 14.02 -13.66 13.59
CA HIS A 24 14.23 -13.95 15.00
C HIS A 24 15.65 -13.59 15.43
N HIS A 25 15.78 -12.95 16.58
CA HIS A 25 17.03 -12.66 17.26
C HIS A 25 17.02 -13.30 18.67
N PRO A 26 18.08 -14.01 19.10
CA PRO A 26 18.11 -14.69 20.40
C PRO A 26 17.85 -13.78 21.62
N GLN A 27 18.23 -12.51 21.55
CA GLN A 27 18.06 -11.56 22.65
C GLN A 27 16.81 -10.68 22.51
N HIS A 28 16.36 -10.42 21.29
CA HIS A 28 15.29 -9.45 21.01
C HIS A 28 13.98 -10.13 20.59
N GLY A 29 13.94 -11.46 20.47
CA GLY A 29 12.80 -12.20 19.97
C GLY A 29 12.55 -11.89 18.50
N ILE A 30 11.32 -11.57 18.12
CA ILE A 30 11.00 -11.22 16.73
C ILE A 30 11.38 -9.76 16.45
N VAL A 31 12.33 -9.60 15.52
CA VAL A 31 12.84 -8.31 15.04
C VAL A 31 12.20 -7.98 13.68
N ALA A 32 11.68 -6.76 13.56
CA ALA A 32 11.26 -6.20 12.29
C ALA A 32 12.42 -5.48 11.60
N VAL A 33 12.50 -5.56 10.28
CA VAL A 33 13.48 -4.85 9.47
C VAL A 33 12.72 -3.86 8.59
N ARG A 34 13.11 -2.58 8.62
CA ARG A 34 12.46 -1.55 7.81
C ARG A 34 12.81 -1.70 6.34
N ASP A 35 14.11 -1.72 6.06
CA ASP A 35 14.69 -1.86 4.74
C ASP A 35 15.18 -3.29 4.51
N PRO A 36 14.57 -4.04 3.58
CA PRO A 36 14.81 -5.46 3.41
C PRO A 36 16.30 -5.82 3.32
N ILE A 37 16.78 -6.68 4.23
CA ILE A 37 18.17 -7.15 4.31
C ILE A 37 18.32 -8.55 3.67
N ARG A 38 19.45 -8.84 3.02
CA ARG A 38 19.72 -10.21 2.49
C ARG A 38 19.92 -11.17 3.66
N LEU A 39 19.54 -12.44 3.50
CA LEU A 39 19.64 -13.46 4.56
C LEU A 39 21.08 -13.64 5.06
N ALA A 40 22.06 -13.62 4.15
CA ALA A 40 23.48 -13.71 4.51
C ALA A 40 23.99 -12.49 5.29
N ASP A 41 23.43 -11.30 5.04
CA ASP A 41 23.79 -10.07 5.77
C ASP A 41 23.05 -10.03 7.13
N ALA A 42 21.81 -10.51 7.18
CA ALA A 42 21.01 -10.63 8.40
C ALA A 42 21.70 -11.51 9.46
N GLU A 43 22.36 -12.59 9.03
CA GLU A 43 23.12 -13.49 9.91
C GLU A 43 24.20 -12.75 10.71
N ARG A 44 24.82 -11.70 10.14
CA ARG A 44 25.83 -10.88 10.83
C ARG A 44 25.26 -10.12 12.02
N TYR A 45 23.96 -9.86 12.00
CA TYR A 45 23.20 -9.24 13.09
C TYR A 45 22.52 -10.29 13.99
N GLY A 46 22.89 -11.58 13.87
CA GLY A 46 22.26 -12.67 14.63
C GLY A 46 20.81 -12.95 14.24
N LEU A 47 20.36 -12.47 13.08
CA LEU A 47 18.98 -12.62 12.62
C LEU A 47 18.79 -13.94 11.89
N SER A 48 17.92 -14.78 12.43
CA SER A 48 17.49 -16.05 11.83
C SER A 48 16.21 -15.86 11.02
N PRO A 49 16.17 -16.31 9.75
CA PRO A 49 14.96 -16.20 8.95
C PRO A 49 13.84 -17.11 9.45
N ILE A 50 12.61 -16.63 9.30
CA ILE A 50 11.38 -17.39 9.54
C ILE A 50 10.59 -17.54 8.24
N ILE A 51 9.72 -18.54 8.18
CA ILE A 51 8.86 -18.80 7.02
C ILE A 51 7.52 -18.12 7.27
N LEU A 52 7.06 -17.37 6.27
CA LEU A 52 5.73 -16.80 6.18
C LEU A 52 4.87 -17.70 5.28
N TYR A 53 3.71 -18.08 5.78
CA TYR A 53 2.61 -18.65 5.00
C TYR A 53 1.47 -17.65 5.03
N GLY A 54 0.86 -17.40 3.87
CA GLY A 54 -0.28 -16.52 3.79
C GLY A 54 -1.36 -17.05 2.88
N LEU A 55 -2.59 -16.74 3.27
CA LEU A 55 -3.81 -17.06 2.54
C LEU A 55 -4.63 -15.78 2.39
N THR A 56 -4.94 -15.39 1.16
CA THR A 56 -5.64 -14.13 0.86
C THR A 56 -6.85 -14.39 -0.01
N VAL A 57 -7.95 -13.70 0.27
CA VAL A 57 -9.14 -13.72 -0.58
C VAL A 57 -8.84 -12.97 -1.88
N ALA A 58 -9.10 -13.59 -3.03
CA ALA A 58 -8.82 -12.98 -4.33
C ALA A 58 -9.54 -11.62 -4.47
N GLY A 59 -8.78 -10.58 -4.80
CA GLY A 59 -9.31 -9.23 -4.99
C GLY A 59 -9.70 -8.47 -3.72
N LEU A 60 -9.55 -9.06 -2.52
CA LEU A 60 -9.89 -8.41 -1.25
C LEU A 60 -8.68 -8.31 -0.31
N PRO A 61 -8.60 -7.28 0.55
CA PRO A 61 -7.51 -7.12 1.52
C PRO A 61 -7.63 -8.07 2.73
N ILE A 62 -8.52 -9.07 2.68
CA ILE A 62 -8.71 -10.07 3.72
C ILE A 62 -7.61 -11.13 3.59
N ARG A 63 -6.74 -11.20 4.59
CA ARG A 63 -5.60 -12.12 4.59
C ARG A 63 -5.42 -12.74 5.96
N TRP A 64 -5.01 -13.99 5.99
CA TRP A 64 -4.56 -14.67 7.20
C TRP A 64 -3.09 -15.04 7.02
N LEU A 65 -2.30 -14.82 8.07
CA LEU A 65 -0.86 -15.06 8.08
C LEU A 65 -0.52 -16.02 9.22
N THR A 66 0.44 -16.90 8.96
CA THR A 66 1.07 -17.70 10.00
C THR A 66 2.55 -17.89 9.69
N PHE A 67 3.30 -18.34 10.70
CA PHE A 67 4.75 -18.40 10.64
C PHE A 67 5.26 -19.75 11.16
N SER A 68 6.43 -20.14 10.66
CA SER A 68 7.16 -21.28 11.20
C SER A 68 8.66 -21.00 11.19
N THR A 69 9.41 -21.79 11.94
CA THR A 69 10.86 -21.81 11.81
C THR A 69 11.25 -22.59 10.54
N ILE A 70 12.49 -22.43 10.09
CA ILE A 70 13.02 -23.23 8.98
C ILE A 70 13.19 -24.70 9.39
N GLY A 71 13.57 -24.96 10.65
CA GLY A 71 13.77 -26.30 11.19
C GLY A 71 12.47 -27.07 11.47
N GLN A 72 11.40 -26.36 11.85
CA GLN A 72 10.08 -26.93 12.15
C GLN A 72 9.04 -26.30 11.22
N ARG A 73 9.03 -26.79 9.98
CA ARG A 73 8.08 -26.37 8.95
C ARG A 73 6.71 -27.00 9.19
N ARG A 74 5.67 -26.27 8.81
CA ARG A 74 4.29 -26.77 8.79
C ARG A 74 3.94 -27.29 7.41
N THR A 75 3.07 -28.29 7.32
CA THR A 75 2.62 -28.80 6.03
C THR A 75 1.65 -27.81 5.38
N PHE A 76 1.61 -27.74 4.05
CA PHE A 76 0.65 -26.85 3.38
C PHE A 76 -0.79 -27.21 3.76
N ARG A 77 -1.09 -28.50 3.87
CA ARG A 77 -2.37 -29.02 4.33
C ARG A 77 -2.74 -28.55 5.75
N GLU A 78 -1.83 -28.69 6.70
CA GLU A 78 -2.03 -28.22 8.09
C GLU A 78 -2.33 -26.71 8.11
N VAL A 79 -1.53 -25.93 7.40
CA VAL A 79 -1.68 -24.46 7.33
C VAL A 79 -3.03 -24.07 6.73
N LEU A 80 -3.42 -24.69 5.61
CA LEU A 80 -4.69 -24.41 4.94
C LEU A 80 -5.90 -24.82 5.78
N LEU A 81 -5.88 -26.01 6.39
CA LEU A 81 -6.95 -26.49 7.27
C LEU A 81 -7.09 -25.61 8.52
N THR A 82 -5.97 -25.17 9.09
CA THR A 82 -5.96 -24.25 10.24
C THR A 82 -6.58 -22.91 9.84
N ALA A 83 -6.17 -22.35 8.71
CA ALA A 83 -6.69 -21.09 8.21
C ALA A 83 -8.20 -21.17 7.94
N TRP A 84 -8.67 -22.19 7.22
CA TRP A 84 -10.09 -22.35 6.89
C TRP A 84 -10.96 -22.66 8.11
N ARG A 85 -10.40 -23.19 9.19
CA ARG A 85 -11.15 -23.44 10.43
C ARG A 85 -11.23 -22.19 11.32
N ASN A 86 -10.11 -21.49 11.48
CA ASN A 86 -9.93 -20.49 12.53
C ASN A 86 -9.99 -19.05 12.03
N ALA A 87 -9.71 -18.79 10.75
CA ALA A 87 -9.69 -17.42 10.20
C ALA A 87 -11.09 -17.04 9.70
N GLU A 88 -11.88 -16.42 10.57
CA GLU A 88 -13.28 -16.10 10.28
C GLU A 88 -13.47 -15.28 9.00
N GLY A 89 -12.55 -14.35 8.71
CA GLY A 89 -12.61 -13.50 7.53
C GLY A 89 -12.51 -14.26 6.21
N LEU A 90 -11.90 -15.45 6.21
CA LEU A 90 -11.77 -16.29 5.01
C LEU A 90 -13.06 -17.04 4.66
N ARG A 91 -14.02 -17.14 5.60
CA ARG A 91 -15.28 -17.87 5.42
C ARG A 91 -15.14 -19.34 5.02
N GLY A 92 -14.03 -19.96 5.43
CA GLY A 92 -13.78 -21.40 5.32
C GLY A 92 -13.25 -21.87 3.97
N LEU A 93 -13.69 -23.04 3.52
CA LEU A 93 -13.23 -23.66 2.28
C LEU A 93 -13.60 -22.81 1.05
N PRO A 94 -12.61 -22.48 0.18
CA PRO A 94 -12.87 -21.84 -1.11
C PRO A 94 -13.34 -22.85 -2.16
N ASP A 95 -13.88 -22.36 -3.27
CA ASP A 95 -14.11 -23.16 -4.48
C ASP A 95 -12.79 -23.36 -5.26
N ILE A 96 -11.92 -22.35 -5.24
CA ILE A 96 -10.65 -22.32 -5.96
C ILE A 96 -9.50 -21.95 -5.00
N LEU A 97 -8.45 -22.76 -4.99
CA LEU A 97 -7.19 -22.42 -4.35
C LEU A 97 -6.14 -22.17 -5.44
N ARG A 98 -5.74 -20.90 -5.62
CA ARG A 98 -4.69 -20.53 -6.56
C ARG A 98 -3.33 -20.52 -5.89
N ILE A 99 -2.36 -21.19 -6.52
CA ILE A 99 -0.97 -21.28 -6.05
C ILE A 99 0.04 -21.03 -7.16
N ASN A 100 1.27 -20.69 -6.79
CA ASN A 100 2.39 -20.64 -7.73
C ASN A 100 2.87 -22.06 -8.06
N ARG A 101 3.34 -22.28 -9.30
CA ARG A 101 3.99 -23.51 -9.76
C ARG A 101 5.03 -24.10 -8.80
N TYR A 102 5.77 -23.26 -8.07
CA TYR A 102 6.81 -23.73 -7.15
C TYR A 102 6.22 -24.42 -5.91
N VAL A 103 5.04 -24.00 -5.45
CA VAL A 103 4.33 -24.65 -4.33
C VAL A 103 3.87 -26.04 -4.75
N THR A 104 3.31 -26.17 -5.96
CA THR A 104 2.92 -27.48 -6.52
C THR A 104 4.11 -28.41 -6.75
N GLN A 105 5.26 -27.86 -7.16
CA GLN A 105 6.48 -28.66 -7.33
C GLN A 105 7.08 -29.10 -6.00
N ALA A 106 6.93 -28.28 -4.95
CA ALA A 106 7.42 -28.58 -3.62
C ALA A 106 6.61 -29.68 -2.92
N ASP A 107 5.30 -29.76 -3.21
CA ASP A 107 4.37 -30.77 -2.72
C ASP A 107 3.43 -31.23 -3.86
N PRO A 108 3.80 -32.31 -4.57
CA PRO A 108 2.97 -32.85 -5.65
C PRO A 108 1.66 -33.49 -5.16
N ALA A 109 1.58 -33.93 -3.90
CA ALA A 109 0.40 -34.59 -3.32
C ALA A 109 -0.71 -33.59 -3.01
N LEU A 110 -0.36 -32.32 -2.77
CA LEU A 110 -1.29 -31.23 -2.47
C LEU A 110 -2.49 -31.16 -3.41
N ALA A 111 -2.30 -31.38 -4.72
CA ALA A 111 -3.41 -31.31 -5.67
C ALA A 111 -4.50 -32.36 -5.40
N ALA A 112 -4.10 -33.58 -5.04
CA ALA A 112 -5.02 -34.66 -4.71
C ALA A 112 -5.69 -34.43 -3.35
N ASP A 113 -4.92 -33.97 -2.36
CA ASP A 113 -5.43 -33.69 -1.01
C ASP A 113 -6.48 -32.59 -1.01
N ILE A 114 -6.23 -31.51 -1.75
CA ILE A 114 -7.14 -30.36 -1.85
C ILE A 114 -8.39 -30.75 -2.67
N ALA A 115 -8.24 -31.58 -3.71
CA ALA A 115 -9.38 -32.13 -4.45
C ALA A 115 -10.27 -33.03 -3.58
N ASN A 116 -9.71 -33.82 -2.67
CA ASN A 116 -10.47 -34.63 -1.71
C ASN A 116 -11.32 -33.78 -0.74
N LEU A 117 -10.93 -32.52 -0.53
CA LEU A 117 -11.70 -31.55 0.25
C LEU A 117 -12.76 -30.80 -0.59
N GLY A 118 -12.89 -31.14 -1.88
CA GLY A 118 -13.82 -30.50 -2.81
C GLY A 118 -13.36 -29.14 -3.33
N VAL A 119 -12.08 -28.80 -3.18
CA VAL A 119 -11.50 -27.53 -3.61
C VAL A 119 -10.72 -27.72 -4.91
N ARG A 120 -10.91 -26.84 -5.89
CA ARG A 120 -10.18 -26.88 -7.16
C ARG A 120 -8.85 -26.15 -7.03
N LEU A 121 -7.74 -26.87 -7.20
CA LEU A 121 -6.41 -26.26 -7.21
C LEU A 121 -6.07 -25.70 -8.60
N GLU A 122 -5.74 -24.43 -8.68
CA GLU A 122 -5.28 -23.76 -9.90
C GLU A 122 -3.83 -23.30 -9.75
N VAL A 123 -2.98 -23.66 -10.73
CA VAL A 123 -1.62 -23.14 -10.80
C VAL A 123 -1.63 -21.85 -11.61
N ALA A 124 -1.18 -20.75 -10.99
CA ALA A 124 -1.08 -19.45 -11.62
C ALA A 124 -0.16 -19.49 -12.86
N ASP A 125 -0.58 -18.84 -13.95
CA ASP A 125 0.23 -18.66 -15.16
C ASP A 125 1.49 -17.82 -14.83
N ALA A 126 2.57 -18.00 -15.58
CA ALA A 126 3.76 -17.15 -15.50
C ALA A 126 3.46 -15.65 -15.73
N LYS A 127 2.39 -15.31 -16.45
CA LYS A 127 1.95 -13.91 -16.66
C LYS A 127 0.97 -13.40 -15.59
N ASP A 128 0.50 -14.25 -14.69
CA ASP A 128 -0.44 -13.85 -13.64
C ASP A 128 0.27 -12.99 -12.59
N LYS A 129 -0.19 -11.73 -12.45
CA LYS A 129 0.36 -10.76 -11.50
C LYS A 129 -0.32 -10.81 -10.13
N THR A 130 -1.46 -11.50 -10.01
CA THR A 130 -2.31 -11.47 -8.81
C THR A 130 -1.68 -12.20 -7.62
N GLY A 131 -1.14 -13.40 -7.83
CA GLY A 131 -0.41 -14.14 -6.78
C GLY A 131 0.81 -13.38 -6.23
N PRO A 132 1.75 -12.91 -7.08
CA PRO A 132 2.85 -12.07 -6.64
C PRO A 132 2.42 -10.76 -5.95
N ALA A 133 1.30 -10.16 -6.37
CA ALA A 133 0.74 -8.99 -5.70
C ALA A 133 0.23 -9.32 -4.28
N SER A 134 -0.51 -10.44 -4.11
CA SER A 134 -0.96 -10.91 -2.79
C SER A 134 0.20 -11.18 -1.86
N LEU A 135 1.25 -11.86 -2.34
CA LEU A 135 2.45 -12.11 -1.53
C LEU A 135 3.16 -10.81 -1.12
N ARG A 136 3.33 -9.84 -2.04
CA ARG A 136 3.93 -8.54 -1.70
C ARG A 136 3.12 -7.80 -0.65
N SER A 137 1.80 -7.78 -0.79
CA SER A 137 0.90 -7.16 0.19
C SER A 137 0.97 -7.85 1.56
N ALA A 138 1.08 -9.18 1.58
CA ALA A 138 1.21 -9.95 2.81
C ALA A 138 2.53 -9.71 3.54
N GLN A 139 3.63 -9.66 2.79
CA GLN A 139 4.95 -9.31 3.32
C GLN A 139 4.92 -7.90 3.92
N ASP A 140 4.36 -6.93 3.22
CA ASP A 140 4.22 -5.56 3.72
C ASP A 140 3.35 -5.49 4.98
N ALA A 141 2.20 -6.18 5.01
CA ALA A 141 1.37 -6.23 6.21
C ALA A 141 2.04 -6.91 7.40
N SER A 142 2.83 -7.97 7.16
CA SER A 142 3.55 -8.66 8.24
C SER A 142 4.56 -7.75 8.96
N ARG A 143 5.11 -6.76 8.26
CA ARG A 143 6.05 -5.76 8.82
C ARG A 143 5.42 -4.97 9.97
N TRP A 144 4.10 -4.77 9.94
CA TRP A 144 3.37 -3.87 10.83
C TRP A 144 2.57 -4.60 11.91
N LEU A 145 2.77 -5.91 12.08
CA LEU A 145 2.12 -6.65 13.16
C LEU A 145 2.59 -6.11 14.51
N SER A 146 1.70 -5.55 15.32
CA SER A 146 2.04 -5.17 16.70
C SER A 146 2.36 -6.41 17.52
N LYS A 147 3.30 -6.30 18.46
CA LYS A 147 3.51 -7.30 19.50
C LYS A 147 2.42 -7.13 20.55
N ARG A 148 1.54 -8.12 20.67
CA ARG A 148 0.49 -8.13 21.70
C ARG A 148 0.68 -9.28 22.69
N HIS A 149 1.36 -10.32 22.25
CA HIS A 149 1.69 -11.47 23.07
C HIS A 149 3.17 -11.52 23.35
N ASP A 150 3.49 -11.75 24.62
CA ASP A 150 4.81 -12.21 24.99
C ASP A 150 4.95 -13.71 24.71
N PRO A 151 6.14 -14.16 24.27
CA PRO A 151 6.43 -15.57 24.17
C PRO A 151 6.52 -16.18 25.58
N ILE A 152 6.23 -17.48 25.68
CA ILE A 152 6.27 -18.21 26.97
C ILE A 152 7.70 -18.27 27.50
N ASP A 153 8.69 -18.32 26.59
CA ASP A 153 10.12 -18.26 26.87
C ASP A 153 10.87 -17.55 25.73
N SER A 154 12.17 -17.34 25.89
CA SER A 154 13.02 -16.70 24.87
C SER A 154 13.39 -17.62 23.69
N SER A 155 12.77 -18.80 23.55
CA SER A 155 13.06 -19.68 22.44
C SER A 155 12.52 -19.15 21.12
N LEU A 156 13.17 -19.55 20.02
CA LEU A 156 12.71 -19.27 18.66
C LEU A 156 11.28 -19.77 18.41
N ILE A 157 10.96 -20.96 18.93
CA ILE A 157 9.65 -21.59 18.73
C ILE A 157 8.57 -20.77 19.44
N ALA A 158 8.75 -20.47 20.73
CA ALA A 158 7.79 -19.67 21.49
C ALA A 158 7.62 -18.25 20.91
N SER A 159 8.70 -17.64 20.40
CA SER A 159 8.67 -16.34 19.71
C SER A 159 7.84 -16.38 18.43
N VAL A 160 7.98 -17.44 17.62
CA VAL A 160 7.19 -17.64 16.40
C VAL A 160 5.73 -17.96 16.71
N GLU A 161 5.46 -18.72 17.77
CA GLU A 161 4.09 -18.98 18.22
C GLU A 161 3.38 -17.71 18.70
N ALA A 162 4.06 -16.87 19.48
CA ALA A 162 3.54 -15.56 19.88
C ALA A 162 3.24 -14.68 18.67
N LEU A 163 4.14 -14.63 17.68
CA LEU A 163 3.91 -13.93 16.41
C LEU A 163 2.69 -14.48 15.64
N CYS A 164 2.48 -15.79 15.65
CA CYS A 164 1.28 -16.38 15.04
C CYS A 164 0.00 -15.95 15.74
N ARG A 165 0.01 -15.80 17.07
CA ARG A 165 -1.12 -15.26 17.84
C ARG A 165 -1.36 -13.79 17.49
N ASP A 166 -0.31 -12.97 17.45
CA ASP A 166 -0.40 -11.57 17.02
C ASP A 166 -1.01 -11.43 15.63
N ALA A 167 -0.60 -12.28 14.69
CA ALA A 167 -1.12 -12.28 13.32
C ALA A 167 -2.58 -12.74 13.24
N HIS A 168 -2.98 -13.71 14.07
CA HIS A 168 -4.36 -14.16 14.15
C HIS A 168 -5.27 -13.06 14.72
N GLU A 169 -4.85 -12.37 15.78
CA GLU A 169 -5.60 -11.24 16.32
C GLU A 169 -5.69 -10.07 15.33
N ASP A 170 -4.62 -9.76 14.59
CA ASP A 170 -4.67 -8.73 13.55
C ASP A 170 -5.68 -9.12 12.45
N HIS A 171 -5.72 -10.41 12.06
CA HIS A 171 -6.73 -10.91 11.13
C HIS A 171 -8.15 -10.71 11.67
N ASP A 172 -8.43 -11.18 12.89
CA ASP A 172 -9.77 -11.12 13.49
C ASP A 172 -10.19 -9.66 13.72
N TRP A 173 -9.26 -8.82 14.15
CA TRP A 173 -9.49 -7.38 14.31
C TRP A 173 -9.85 -6.73 12.96
N ARG A 174 -9.14 -7.06 11.88
CA ARG A 174 -9.43 -6.53 10.53
C ARG A 174 -10.71 -7.09 9.93
N ALA A 175 -11.04 -8.35 10.21
CA ALA A 175 -12.26 -9.01 9.71
C ALA A 175 -13.51 -8.57 10.48
N GLY A 176 -13.38 -8.34 11.79
CA GLY A 176 -14.47 -7.91 12.68
C GLY A 176 -14.75 -6.41 12.60
N ARG A 177 -13.77 -5.59 12.21
CA ARG A 177 -14.04 -4.19 11.86
C ARG A 177 -14.77 -4.19 10.52
N ARG A 178 -16.00 -3.67 10.48
CA ARG A 178 -16.52 -3.10 9.24
C ARG A 178 -15.51 -2.04 8.83
N LEU A 179 -14.71 -2.34 7.81
CA LEU A 179 -13.84 -1.36 7.19
C LEU A 179 -14.78 -0.28 6.66
N ARG A 180 -15.00 0.77 7.45
CA ARG A 180 -15.53 2.04 6.98
C ARG A 180 -14.35 2.77 6.38
N GLY A 181 -14.07 2.42 5.14
CA GLY A 181 -13.22 3.12 4.22
C GLY A 181 -14.05 3.84 3.16
N SER A 182 -13.43 4.01 2.01
CA SER A 182 -13.79 4.97 0.98
C SER A 182 -14.33 4.34 -0.31
N ASN A 183 -14.07 3.05 -0.50
CA ASN A 183 -14.34 2.34 -1.73
C ASN A 183 -15.59 1.49 -1.54
N ARG A 184 -16.75 2.12 -1.72
CA ARG A 184 -18.07 1.48 -1.53
C ARG A 184 -18.19 0.15 -2.28
N LYS A 185 -17.59 0.00 -3.47
CA LYS A 185 -17.60 -1.28 -4.22
C LYS A 185 -16.73 -2.34 -3.55
N LEU A 186 -15.54 -1.99 -3.07
CA LEU A 186 -14.68 -2.91 -2.31
C LEU A 186 -15.31 -3.25 -0.96
N GLU A 187 -15.89 -2.28 -0.27
CA GLU A 187 -16.66 -2.50 0.96
C GLU A 187 -17.85 -3.40 0.73
N GLU A 188 -18.66 -3.15 -0.31
CA GLU A 188 -19.75 -4.04 -0.71
C GLU A 188 -19.23 -5.43 -1.06
N ASN A 189 -18.08 -5.55 -1.71
CA ASN A 189 -17.48 -6.86 -1.99
C ASN A 189 -16.96 -7.55 -0.71
N ILE A 190 -16.40 -6.80 0.23
CA ILE A 190 -15.97 -7.28 1.55
C ILE A 190 -17.19 -7.70 2.37
N GLU A 191 -18.24 -6.89 2.42
CA GLU A 191 -19.49 -7.19 3.12
C GLU A 191 -20.18 -8.41 2.50
N ARG A 192 -20.33 -8.46 1.17
CA ARG A 192 -20.85 -9.64 0.47
C ARG A 192 -20.00 -10.88 0.75
N TRP A 193 -18.68 -10.73 0.83
CA TRP A 193 -17.79 -11.83 1.20
C TRP A 193 -18.01 -12.26 2.65
N LEU A 194 -18.06 -11.31 3.59
CA LEU A 194 -18.27 -11.58 5.01
C LEU A 194 -19.70 -12.09 5.30
N GLU A 195 -20.68 -11.86 4.43
CA GLU A 195 -22.02 -12.45 4.53
C GLU A 195 -22.07 -13.92 4.08
N LEU A 196 -21.03 -14.40 3.40
CA LEU A 196 -20.98 -15.79 2.95
C LEU A 196 -21.00 -16.76 4.16
N PRO A 197 -21.73 -17.89 4.05
CA PRO A 197 -21.74 -18.89 5.11
C PRO A 197 -20.36 -19.52 5.26
N MET A 198 -19.97 -19.77 6.51
CA MET A 198 -18.74 -20.46 6.86
C MET A 198 -18.78 -21.91 6.35
N ARG A 199 -17.80 -22.31 5.54
CA ARG A 199 -17.65 -23.70 5.07
C ARG A 199 -16.54 -24.40 5.84
N GLN A 200 -16.90 -25.11 6.90
CA GLN A 200 -15.94 -25.80 7.75
C GLN A 200 -15.29 -26.99 7.02
N PRO A 201 -13.95 -27.13 7.04
CA PRO A 201 -13.29 -28.30 6.48
C PRO A 201 -13.52 -29.55 7.35
N ALA A 202 -13.63 -30.72 6.71
CA ALA A 202 -13.69 -32.00 7.40
C ALA A 202 -12.44 -32.22 8.27
N THR A 203 -12.62 -32.76 9.46
CA THR A 203 -11.51 -33.11 10.37
C THR A 203 -10.70 -34.25 9.76
N THR A 204 -9.49 -33.94 9.29
CA THR A 204 -8.50 -34.95 8.88
C THR A 204 -7.29 -34.87 9.82
N PRO A 205 -6.72 -36.02 10.23
CA PRO A 205 -5.53 -36.03 11.07
C PRO A 205 -4.34 -35.40 10.34
N PRO A 206 -3.43 -34.72 11.07
CA PRO A 206 -2.21 -34.18 10.50
C PRO A 206 -1.29 -35.32 10.04
N GLU A 207 -0.77 -35.22 8.82
CA GLU A 207 0.29 -36.07 8.28
C GLU A 207 1.67 -35.42 8.50
N GLU A 208 2.72 -36.25 8.50
CA GLU A 208 4.12 -35.80 8.61
C GLU A 208 4.57 -34.95 7.41
N VAL A 209 5.62 -34.15 7.63
CA VAL A 209 6.07 -33.07 6.74
C VAL A 209 6.54 -33.57 5.37
N ASP A 210 5.89 -33.11 4.29
CA ASP A 210 6.12 -33.67 2.93
C ASP A 210 6.49 -32.65 1.83
N TRP A 211 6.92 -31.42 2.16
CA TRP A 211 7.30 -30.43 1.13
C TRP A 211 8.77 -30.01 1.14
N LYS A 212 9.34 -29.89 -0.06
CA LYS A 212 10.77 -29.58 -0.29
C LYS A 212 11.02 -28.08 -0.40
N VAL A 213 11.89 -27.55 0.44
CA VAL A 213 12.35 -26.15 0.35
C VAL A 213 13.21 -25.98 -0.88
N GLY A 214 12.91 -24.98 -1.70
CA GLY A 214 13.72 -24.59 -2.84
C GLY A 214 14.14 -23.12 -2.78
N PRO A 215 15.07 -22.68 -3.66
CA PRO A 215 15.54 -21.30 -3.72
C PRO A 215 14.42 -20.26 -3.94
N TRP A 216 13.28 -20.71 -4.48
CA TRP A 216 12.09 -19.89 -4.72
C TRP A 216 11.51 -19.27 -3.44
N VAL A 217 11.73 -19.90 -2.28
CA VAL A 217 11.23 -19.41 -0.98
C VAL A 217 11.88 -18.07 -0.61
N SER A 218 13.09 -17.79 -1.11
CA SER A 218 13.85 -16.55 -0.88
C SER A 218 14.11 -15.76 -2.16
N ALA A 219 13.31 -15.96 -3.21
CA ALA A 219 13.49 -15.31 -4.52
C ALA A 219 13.49 -13.78 -4.49
N TRP A 220 12.99 -13.17 -3.41
CA TRP A 220 12.99 -11.72 -3.18
C TRP A 220 14.39 -11.11 -2.92
N GLU A 221 15.45 -11.93 -2.83
CA GLU A 221 16.82 -11.47 -2.55
C GLU A 221 17.53 -10.90 -3.77
N ILE A 222 17.17 -11.37 -4.97
CA ILE A 222 17.95 -11.22 -6.20
C ILE A 222 18.11 -9.75 -6.63
N SER A 223 17.21 -8.86 -6.23
CA SER A 223 17.17 -7.46 -6.66
C SER A 223 17.64 -6.46 -5.59
N ARG A 224 18.40 -6.88 -4.57
CA ARG A 224 18.72 -6.00 -3.42
C ARG A 224 20.03 -5.24 -3.57
N PRO A 225 20.09 -3.97 -3.11
CA PRO A 225 21.35 -3.25 -2.99
C PRO A 225 22.29 -3.90 -1.96
N PRO A 226 23.58 -3.53 -1.94
CA PRO A 226 24.52 -3.94 -0.90
C PRO A 226 24.06 -3.53 0.50
N ASP A 227 24.50 -4.28 1.51
CA ASP A 227 24.22 -3.97 2.91
C ASP A 227 24.86 -2.65 3.36
N GLN A 228 24.22 -2.01 4.32
CA GLN A 228 24.62 -0.74 4.92
C GLN A 228 24.62 -0.90 6.45
N PRO A 229 25.37 -0.08 7.21
CA PRO A 229 25.35 -0.11 8.67
C PRO A 229 23.93 0.02 9.23
N ARG A 230 23.66 -0.72 10.31
CA ARG A 230 22.34 -0.83 10.95
C ARG A 230 22.48 -0.96 12.46
N TYR A 231 21.45 -0.50 13.16
CA TYR A 231 21.35 -0.58 14.62
C TYR A 231 19.95 -1.07 15.05
N PHE A 232 19.87 -1.62 16.25
CA PHE A 232 18.62 -2.07 16.84
C PHE A 232 17.94 -0.92 17.59
N HIS A 233 16.66 -0.71 17.33
CA HIS A 233 15.83 0.29 18.00
C HIS A 233 14.57 -0.38 18.55
N HIS A 234 14.27 -0.20 19.84
CA HIS A 234 13.03 -0.71 20.42
C HIS A 234 11.89 0.29 20.20
N ASP A 235 10.85 -0.11 19.47
CA ASP A 235 9.67 0.73 19.27
C ASP A 235 8.61 0.46 20.35
N GLY A 236 8.35 1.46 21.19
CA GLY A 236 7.38 1.39 22.27
C GLY A 236 5.92 1.25 21.82
N VAL A 237 5.57 1.60 20.57
CA VAL A 237 4.19 1.47 20.06
C VAL A 237 3.90 0.11 19.48
N SER A 238 4.74 -0.39 18.58
CA SER A 238 4.59 -1.76 18.09
C SER A 238 5.03 -2.79 19.13
N GLY A 239 5.77 -2.39 20.17
CA GLY A 239 6.37 -3.28 21.15
C GLY A 239 7.46 -4.19 20.57
N ARG A 240 7.91 -3.93 19.33
CA ARG A 240 8.91 -4.74 18.62
C ARG A 240 10.24 -4.02 18.53
N THR A 241 11.30 -4.81 18.47
CA THR A 241 12.61 -4.30 18.09
C THR A 241 12.71 -4.21 16.58
N TRP A 242 13.23 -3.10 16.09
CA TRP A 242 13.47 -2.80 14.69
C TRP A 242 14.97 -2.79 14.39
N LEU A 243 15.36 -3.27 13.21
CA LEU A 243 16.70 -3.05 12.66
C LEU A 243 16.62 -1.94 11.61
N LEU A 244 17.20 -0.78 11.93
CA LEU A 244 17.14 0.45 11.14
C LEU A 244 18.48 0.74 10.46
N LEU A 245 18.47 1.48 9.35
CA LEU A 245 19.68 1.93 8.65
C LEU A 245 20.31 3.11 9.38
N GLY A 246 21.63 3.11 9.53
CA GLY A 246 22.40 4.20 10.13
C GLY A 246 23.23 3.78 11.34
N GLU A 247 23.68 4.78 12.10
CA GLU A 247 24.40 4.63 13.37
C GLU A 247 23.48 5.10 14.51
N ASP A 248 23.56 4.40 15.64
CA ASP A 248 22.78 4.70 16.84
C ASP A 248 23.21 6.06 17.42
N GLN A 249 22.29 7.04 17.47
CA GLN A 249 22.56 8.40 17.97
C GLN A 249 22.19 8.58 19.46
N SER A 250 22.03 7.49 20.21
CA SER A 250 21.50 7.53 21.59
C SER A 250 22.44 8.11 22.68
N GLU A 251 23.66 8.54 22.35
CA GLU A 251 24.51 9.31 23.27
C GLU A 251 24.49 10.80 22.90
N GLU A 252 23.43 11.52 23.32
CA GLU A 252 23.36 12.98 23.59
C GLU A 252 21.95 13.55 23.32
N THR A 253 20.92 13.17 24.09
CA THR A 253 19.80 14.09 24.34
C THR A 253 19.09 13.79 25.66
N ASP A 254 18.90 14.86 26.43
CA ASP A 254 18.27 14.92 27.75
C ASP A 254 16.86 14.29 27.75
N ASP A 255 16.59 13.46 28.76
CA ASP A 255 15.31 12.79 29.00
C ASP A 255 14.19 13.83 29.18
N ASN A 256 13.45 14.15 28.11
CA ASN A 256 12.04 14.59 28.11
C ASN A 256 11.46 14.93 26.71
N GLU A 257 12.10 14.54 25.61
CA GLU A 257 11.43 14.48 24.30
C GLU A 257 11.07 13.03 23.99
N ILE A 258 9.77 12.74 23.93
CA ILE A 258 9.25 11.51 23.34
C ILE A 258 9.91 11.39 21.95
N PRO A 259 10.76 10.38 21.66
CA PRO A 259 11.39 10.28 20.36
C PRO A 259 10.28 9.99 19.36
N ALA A 260 9.97 10.98 18.51
CA ALA A 260 9.08 10.77 17.38
C ALA A 260 9.67 9.62 16.55
N TYR A 261 8.90 8.53 16.41
CA TYR A 261 9.17 7.39 15.52
C TYR A 261 9.97 7.87 14.31
N GLU A 262 11.16 7.33 14.03
CA GLU A 262 11.91 7.81 12.86
C GLU A 262 11.09 7.60 11.59
N GLU A 263 10.48 8.68 11.13
CA GLU A 263 9.46 8.76 10.09
C GLU A 263 10.05 8.38 8.74
N TYR A 264 9.31 7.69 7.85
CA TYR A 264 9.84 7.44 6.51
C TYR A 264 9.78 8.76 5.78
N ASP A 265 10.89 9.48 5.81
CA ASP A 265 10.99 10.78 5.18
C ASP A 265 11.12 10.64 3.66
N ASN A 266 9.97 10.39 3.03
CA ASN A 266 9.79 10.44 1.59
C ASN A 266 9.48 11.84 1.07
N ALA A 267 9.58 12.90 1.89
CA ALA A 267 9.19 14.25 1.47
C ALA A 267 9.95 14.69 0.21
N ALA A 268 11.21 14.29 0.06
CA ALA A 268 12.01 14.56 -1.13
C ALA A 268 11.46 13.89 -2.41
N GLU A 269 10.92 12.67 -2.29
CA GLU A 269 10.33 11.92 -3.41
C GLU A 269 8.99 12.55 -3.84
N ILE A 270 8.11 12.79 -2.87
CA ILE A 270 6.82 13.45 -3.10
C ILE A 270 7.04 14.84 -3.72
N THR A 271 7.97 15.62 -3.15
CA THR A 271 8.33 16.95 -3.68
C THR A 271 8.78 16.86 -5.12
N LYS A 272 9.66 15.90 -5.46
CA LYS A 272 10.14 15.72 -6.83
C LYS A 272 9.01 15.45 -7.81
N ASN A 273 8.08 14.58 -7.43
CA ASN A 273 6.95 14.18 -8.25
C ASN A 273 5.97 15.35 -8.42
N VAL A 274 5.59 16.01 -7.33
CA VAL A 274 4.67 17.17 -7.33
C VAL A 274 5.27 18.36 -8.09
N VAL A 275 6.53 18.72 -7.87
CA VAL A 275 7.22 19.82 -8.58
C VAL A 275 7.31 19.55 -10.08
N ALA A 276 7.50 18.30 -10.50
CA ALA A 276 7.58 17.93 -11.92
C ALA A 276 6.23 18.07 -12.65
N CYS A 277 5.12 18.05 -11.91
CA CYS A 277 3.77 18.26 -12.41
C CYS A 277 3.20 19.63 -12.03
N TRP A 278 3.98 20.51 -11.40
CA TRP A 278 3.49 21.82 -10.98
C TRP A 278 3.37 22.77 -12.19
N PRO A 279 2.38 23.69 -12.22
CA PRO A 279 2.22 24.61 -13.34
C PRO A 279 3.38 25.60 -13.51
N ASN A 280 4.01 25.99 -12.40
CA ASN A 280 5.09 26.97 -12.35
C ASN A 280 6.47 26.32 -12.44
N MET A 281 7.46 27.10 -12.90
CA MET A 281 8.84 26.61 -13.02
C MET A 281 9.44 26.28 -11.64
N PRO A 282 10.32 25.26 -11.52
CA PRO A 282 10.97 24.92 -10.25
C PRO A 282 11.71 26.10 -9.57
N LYS A 283 12.21 27.06 -10.36
CA LYS A 283 12.84 28.28 -9.85
C LYS A 283 11.83 29.16 -9.10
N GLU A 284 10.61 29.28 -9.60
CA GLU A 284 9.55 30.08 -8.98
C GLU A 284 9.07 29.42 -7.69
N ILE A 285 8.95 28.09 -7.67
CA ILE A 285 8.63 27.31 -6.47
C ILE A 285 9.70 27.49 -5.39
N ALA A 286 10.99 27.41 -5.78
CA ALA A 286 12.10 27.64 -4.85
C ALA A 286 12.03 29.04 -4.21
N VAL A 287 11.84 30.09 -5.03
CA VAL A 287 11.69 31.47 -4.53
C VAL A 287 10.48 31.60 -3.61
N ALA A 288 9.36 30.98 -3.97
CA ALA A 288 8.14 30.98 -3.18
C ALA A 288 8.30 30.30 -1.81
N ALA A 289 9.13 29.26 -1.74
CA ALA A 289 9.49 28.55 -0.51
C ALA A 289 10.65 29.20 0.27
N GLY A 290 11.21 30.31 -0.22
CA GLY A 290 12.33 31.01 0.44
C GLY A 290 13.69 30.30 0.30
N ILE A 291 13.84 29.42 -0.68
CA ILE A 291 15.08 28.66 -0.94
C ILE A 291 15.65 28.94 -2.33
N THR A 292 16.90 28.55 -2.54
CA THR A 292 17.52 28.59 -3.87
C THR A 292 17.10 27.39 -4.72
N LEU A 293 17.09 27.56 -6.05
CA LEU A 293 16.84 26.44 -6.98
C LEU A 293 17.81 25.27 -6.76
N ARG A 294 19.06 25.56 -6.41
CA ARG A 294 20.07 24.54 -6.12
C ARG A 294 19.73 23.72 -4.89
N GLN A 295 19.28 24.37 -3.81
CA GLN A 295 18.81 23.69 -2.60
C GLN A 295 17.60 22.79 -2.90
N LEU A 296 16.62 23.28 -3.67
CA LEU A 296 15.48 22.48 -4.09
C LEU A 296 15.91 21.25 -4.90
N GLN A 297 16.83 21.40 -5.86
CA GLN A 297 17.35 20.29 -6.66
C GLN A 297 18.13 19.26 -5.83
N TRP A 298 18.91 19.71 -4.84
CA TRP A 298 19.64 18.83 -3.94
C TRP A 298 18.70 18.04 -3.03
N PHE A 299 17.66 18.70 -2.52
CA PHE A 299 16.62 18.06 -1.73
C PHE A 299 15.89 16.98 -2.54
N MET A 300 15.36 17.31 -3.73
CA MET A 300 14.69 16.35 -4.62
C MET A 300 15.59 15.18 -5.07
N SER A 301 16.91 15.36 -5.04
CA SER A 301 17.89 14.32 -5.39
C SER A 301 18.41 13.55 -4.17
N LYS A 302 17.87 13.81 -2.97
CA LYS A 302 18.35 13.29 -1.68
C LYS A 302 19.84 13.54 -1.41
N ARG A 303 20.41 14.59 -1.99
CA ARG A 303 21.83 14.97 -1.82
C ARG A 303 22.07 15.83 -0.58
N SER A 304 21.04 16.53 -0.12
CA SER A 304 21.08 17.39 1.07
C SER A 304 19.68 17.51 1.64
N THR A 305 19.58 17.61 2.95
CA THR A 305 18.35 18.06 3.63
C THR A 305 18.22 19.59 3.53
N LEU A 306 17.00 20.08 3.76
CA LEU A 306 16.73 21.51 3.95
C LEU A 306 16.69 21.83 5.45
N ASP A 307 16.94 23.08 5.83
CA ASP A 307 16.68 23.52 7.19
C ASP A 307 15.19 23.39 7.53
N ARG A 308 14.87 23.20 8.81
CA ARG A 308 13.51 22.91 9.28
C ARG A 308 12.49 23.96 8.83
N SER A 309 12.87 25.24 8.85
CA SER A 309 12.00 26.34 8.44
C SER A 309 11.70 26.29 6.94
N ALA A 310 12.73 26.18 6.11
CA ALA A 310 12.59 26.06 4.66
C ALA A 310 11.81 24.81 4.23
N ARG A 311 12.05 23.69 4.92
CA ARG A 311 11.34 22.44 4.70
C ARG A 311 9.84 22.59 4.95
N LEU A 312 9.46 23.08 6.13
CA LEU A 312 8.04 23.31 6.48
C LEU A 312 7.39 24.32 5.53
N GLY A 313 8.13 25.34 5.08
CA GLY A 313 7.68 26.30 4.08
C GLY A 313 7.39 25.64 2.73
N LEU A 314 8.27 24.76 2.26
CA LEU A 314 8.13 24.01 1.03
C LEU A 314 6.98 23.00 1.10
N GLU A 315 6.88 22.22 2.17
CA GLU A 315 5.81 21.27 2.41
C GLU A 315 4.44 21.97 2.42
N ARG A 316 4.31 23.08 3.15
CA ARG A 316 3.08 23.89 3.18
C ARG A 316 2.72 24.48 1.81
N LEU A 317 3.72 24.92 1.04
CA LEU A 317 3.50 25.46 -0.31
C LEU A 317 2.97 24.38 -1.26
N LEU A 318 3.56 23.19 -1.19
CA LEU A 318 3.23 22.04 -2.03
C LEU A 318 2.09 21.19 -1.47
N GLY A 319 1.48 21.59 -0.35
CA GLY A 319 0.42 20.84 0.32
C GLY A 319 0.82 19.42 0.71
N ILE A 320 2.08 19.20 1.06
CA ILE A 320 2.59 17.89 1.52
C ILE A 320 2.41 17.86 3.03
N GLU A 321 1.77 16.83 3.54
CA GLU A 321 1.49 16.66 4.97
C GLU A 321 2.05 15.33 5.44
N TYR A 322 2.41 15.26 6.72
CA TYR A 322 2.80 14.02 7.34
C TYR A 322 1.55 13.23 7.74
N ASP A 323 1.40 12.02 7.20
CA ASP A 323 0.30 11.13 7.57
C ASP A 323 0.75 10.24 8.73
N GLU A 324 0.30 10.58 9.94
CA GLU A 324 0.57 9.82 11.17
C GLU A 324 0.13 8.35 11.08
N ARG A 325 -0.86 8.01 10.25
CA ARG A 325 -1.34 6.63 10.07
C ARG A 325 -0.42 5.82 9.17
N MET A 326 0.17 6.46 8.17
CA MET A 326 1.05 5.82 7.19
C MET A 326 2.53 5.94 7.56
N GLY A 327 2.87 6.81 8.52
CA GLY A 327 4.24 7.04 8.97
C GLY A 327 5.14 7.65 7.88
N CYS A 328 4.55 8.40 6.95
CA CYS A 328 5.24 9.02 5.81
C CYS A 328 4.52 10.28 5.35
N TYR A 329 5.20 11.09 4.53
CA TYR A 329 4.61 12.26 3.90
C TYR A 329 3.74 11.86 2.69
N THR A 330 2.60 12.53 2.56
CA THR A 330 1.62 12.32 1.49
C THR A 330 1.20 13.65 0.87
N PRO A 331 0.88 13.71 -0.43
CA PRO A 331 0.24 14.86 -1.01
C PRO A 331 -1.22 14.97 -0.53
N ALA A 332 -1.52 15.99 0.28
CA ALA A 332 -2.85 16.22 0.87
C ALA A 332 -3.80 17.00 -0.04
N GLY A 333 -3.27 17.81 -0.95
CA GLY A 333 -4.07 18.64 -1.86
C GLY A 333 -4.82 19.79 -1.17
N PRO A 334 -5.71 20.48 -1.89
CA PRO A 334 -6.03 20.31 -3.32
C PRO A 334 -5.03 21.01 -4.24
N TYR A 335 -4.85 20.47 -5.46
CA TYR A 335 -3.90 21.00 -6.45
C TYR A 335 -4.51 21.27 -7.82
N VAL A 336 -3.83 22.14 -8.57
CA VAL A 336 -3.80 22.09 -10.03
C VAL A 336 -2.43 21.63 -10.47
N LEU A 337 -2.39 20.55 -11.25
CA LEU A 337 -1.19 19.96 -11.81
C LEU A 337 -1.26 20.03 -13.34
N VAL A 338 -0.10 19.92 -14.01
CA VAL A 338 0.02 19.90 -15.46
C VAL A 338 0.68 18.59 -15.88
N ALA A 339 0.06 17.88 -16.82
CA ALA A 339 0.61 16.68 -17.41
C ALA A 339 1.78 17.01 -18.35
N GLN A 340 3.01 17.05 -17.81
CA GLN A 340 4.23 17.31 -18.59
C GLN A 340 5.10 16.06 -18.76
N LYS A 341 5.18 15.21 -17.74
CA LYS A 341 6.04 14.02 -17.71
C LYS A 341 5.24 12.80 -17.27
N ALA A 342 5.15 11.80 -18.14
CA ALA A 342 4.34 10.60 -17.91
C ALA A 342 4.64 9.90 -16.57
N GLN A 343 5.92 9.64 -16.28
CA GLN A 343 6.32 8.95 -15.03
C GLN A 343 6.01 9.78 -13.77
N ALA A 344 6.19 11.10 -13.83
CA ALA A 344 5.88 11.96 -12.69
C ALA A 344 4.36 12.07 -12.49
N LEU A 345 3.61 12.14 -13.59
CA LEU A 345 2.15 12.17 -13.54
C LEU A 345 1.59 10.89 -12.93
N GLU A 346 2.06 9.72 -13.40
CA GLU A 346 1.68 8.40 -12.86
C GLU A 346 1.96 8.34 -11.36
N ALA A 347 3.18 8.67 -10.92
CA ALA A 347 3.57 8.64 -9.51
C ALA A 347 2.73 9.60 -8.64
N VAL A 348 2.53 10.85 -9.07
CA VAL A 348 1.71 11.81 -8.31
C VAL A 348 0.24 11.39 -8.26
N CYS A 349 -0.31 10.88 -9.37
CA CYS A 349 -1.70 10.41 -9.38
C CYS A 349 -1.90 9.21 -8.46
N ASP A 350 -0.96 8.27 -8.46
CA ASP A 350 -0.95 7.13 -7.55
C ASP A 350 -0.88 7.59 -6.08
N GLU A 351 0.00 8.53 -5.74
CA GLU A 351 0.13 9.08 -4.39
C GLU A 351 -1.14 9.84 -3.94
N ILE A 352 -1.66 10.75 -4.77
CA ILE A 352 -2.87 11.54 -4.44
C ILE A 352 -4.08 10.62 -4.28
N SER A 353 -4.16 9.59 -5.12
CA SER A 353 -5.22 8.60 -5.07
C SER A 353 -5.03 7.52 -4.00
N ASP A 354 -4.02 7.60 -3.13
CA ASP A 354 -3.70 6.54 -2.15
C ASP A 354 -3.60 5.14 -2.77
N GLY A 355 -3.01 5.05 -3.97
CA GLY A 355 -2.86 3.80 -4.72
C GLY A 355 -4.13 3.32 -5.41
N GLY A 356 -4.96 4.23 -5.93
CA GLY A 356 -6.12 3.90 -6.76
C GLY A 356 -7.49 4.06 -6.09
N ASN A 357 -7.54 4.74 -4.96
CA ASN A 357 -8.74 5.15 -4.23
C ASN A 357 -9.39 6.44 -4.79
N ALA A 358 -9.10 6.79 -6.04
CA ALA A 358 -9.75 7.85 -6.79
C ALA A 358 -10.37 7.29 -8.08
N TRP A 359 -11.35 8.01 -8.61
CA TRP A 359 -11.94 7.75 -9.93
C TRP A 359 -11.74 8.96 -10.85
N PRO A 360 -10.55 9.07 -11.48
CA PRO A 360 -10.26 10.23 -12.28
C PRO A 360 -11.10 10.27 -13.55
N CYS A 361 -11.64 11.43 -13.88
CA CYS A 361 -12.44 11.61 -15.10
C CYS A 361 -12.10 12.93 -15.77
N GLU A 362 -12.13 12.96 -17.10
CA GLU A 362 -12.09 14.20 -17.85
C GLU A 362 -13.43 14.90 -17.78
N LEU A 363 -13.41 16.18 -17.43
CA LEU A 363 -14.59 17.03 -17.44
C LEU A 363 -14.75 17.66 -18.81
N VAL A 364 -15.97 17.55 -19.36
CA VAL A 364 -16.38 18.28 -20.58
C VAL A 364 -17.70 19.01 -20.31
N PRO A 365 -17.93 20.19 -20.89
CA PRO A 365 -19.22 20.86 -20.73
C PRO A 365 -20.30 20.06 -21.46
N ALA A 366 -21.42 19.79 -20.78
CA ALA A 366 -22.57 19.09 -21.35
C ALA A 366 -23.18 19.83 -22.55
N GLN A 367 -22.98 21.15 -22.63
CA GLN A 367 -23.38 22.00 -23.74
C GLN A 367 -22.28 23.04 -24.04
N GLY A 368 -22.02 23.27 -25.33
CA GLY A 368 -21.00 24.20 -25.80
C GLY A 368 -19.65 23.54 -26.07
N SER A 369 -18.64 24.35 -26.36
CA SER A 369 -17.30 23.87 -26.71
C SER A 369 -16.42 23.71 -25.47
N SER A 370 -15.64 22.63 -25.44
CA SER A 370 -14.55 22.47 -24.46
C SER A 370 -13.43 23.47 -24.71
N ASP A 371 -12.59 23.70 -23.70
CA ASP A 371 -11.37 24.48 -23.86
C ASP A 371 -10.49 23.90 -24.99
N PRO A 372 -10.02 24.71 -25.95
CA PRO A 372 -9.28 24.22 -27.10
C PRO A 372 -7.81 23.86 -26.77
N SER A 373 -7.29 24.29 -25.62
CA SER A 373 -5.89 24.13 -25.23
C SER A 373 -5.70 23.01 -24.21
N TRP A 374 -6.67 22.80 -23.32
CA TRP A 374 -6.53 21.91 -22.17
C TRP A 374 -7.68 20.89 -22.05
N ARG A 375 -7.35 19.70 -21.58
CA ARG A 375 -8.27 18.74 -20.96
C ARG A 375 -8.13 18.88 -19.45
N TYR A 376 -9.25 18.87 -18.74
CA TYR A 376 -9.28 19.00 -17.29
C TYR A 376 -9.71 17.67 -16.69
N ILE A 377 -8.80 17.02 -15.98
CA ILE A 377 -9.03 15.73 -15.35
C ILE A 377 -9.23 16.00 -13.87
N LEU A 378 -10.41 15.66 -13.36
CA LEU A 378 -10.70 15.68 -11.94
C LEU A 378 -10.16 14.39 -11.32
N ILE A 379 -9.26 14.50 -10.34
CA ILE A 379 -8.88 13.43 -9.43
C ILE A 379 -9.67 13.63 -8.15
N ASN A 380 -10.64 12.75 -7.94
CA ASN A 380 -11.52 12.76 -6.78
C ASN A 380 -11.16 11.58 -5.87
N ALA A 381 -10.18 11.80 -4.99
CA ALA A 381 -9.79 10.84 -3.96
C ALA A 381 -10.71 11.01 -2.74
N TYR A 382 -11.19 9.90 -2.19
CA TYR A 382 -12.13 9.96 -1.07
C TYR A 382 -11.52 10.61 0.17
N GLY A 383 -12.28 11.48 0.82
CA GLY A 383 -11.85 12.18 2.03
C GLY A 383 -10.83 13.29 1.77
N LYS A 384 -10.41 13.47 0.52
CA LYS A 384 -9.49 14.52 0.10
C LYS A 384 -10.22 15.56 -0.77
N PRO A 385 -9.77 16.83 -0.74
CA PRO A 385 -10.32 17.87 -1.60
C PRO A 385 -9.96 17.62 -3.08
N PRO A 386 -10.75 18.14 -4.04
CA PRO A 386 -10.59 17.83 -5.45
C PRO A 386 -9.25 18.34 -6.00
N THR A 387 -8.55 17.50 -6.76
CA THR A 387 -7.35 17.89 -7.51
C THR A 387 -7.65 17.88 -9.00
N PHE A 388 -7.17 18.88 -9.74
CA PHE A 388 -7.26 18.92 -11.19
C PHE A 388 -5.90 18.67 -11.85
N VAL A 389 -5.89 17.85 -12.89
CA VAL A 389 -4.77 17.73 -13.83
C VAL A 389 -5.17 18.39 -15.14
N MET A 390 -4.39 19.37 -15.57
CA MET A 390 -4.47 19.99 -16.88
C MET A 390 -3.58 19.24 -17.85
N ALA A 391 -4.17 18.63 -18.88
CA ALA A 391 -3.43 17.94 -19.93
C ALA A 391 -3.52 18.72 -21.25
N PRO A 392 -2.38 19.07 -21.88
CA PRO A 392 -2.37 19.88 -23.10
C PRO A 392 -2.97 19.09 -24.28
N ARG A 393 -3.94 19.66 -24.99
CA ARG A 393 -4.55 19.00 -26.15
C ARG A 393 -3.53 18.85 -27.28
N GLY A 394 -3.55 17.69 -27.94
CA GLY A 394 -2.65 17.39 -29.08
C GLY A 394 -1.28 16.84 -28.69
N GLU A 395 -0.95 16.79 -27.39
CA GLU A 395 0.30 16.19 -26.91
C GLU A 395 0.18 14.68 -26.70
N ALA A 396 1.26 13.94 -26.93
CA ALA A 396 1.27 12.48 -26.83
C ALA A 396 0.97 11.95 -25.41
N ILE A 397 1.30 12.72 -24.37
CA ILE A 397 1.00 12.37 -22.98
C ILE A 397 -0.51 12.34 -22.71
N THR A 398 -1.25 13.21 -23.41
CA THR A 398 -2.68 13.42 -23.24
C THR A 398 -3.50 12.27 -23.82
N GLU A 399 -3.02 11.66 -24.90
CA GLU A 399 -3.64 10.45 -25.45
C GLU A 399 -3.37 9.20 -24.59
N ARG A 400 -2.31 9.24 -23.77
CA ARG A 400 -1.92 8.16 -22.86
C ARG A 400 -2.51 8.27 -21.47
N LEU A 401 -3.34 9.29 -21.19
CA LEU A 401 -3.94 9.46 -19.86
C LEU A 401 -4.65 8.20 -19.32
N PRO A 402 -5.41 7.42 -20.12
CA PRO A 402 -6.03 6.18 -19.63
C PRO A 402 -5.01 5.12 -19.18
N ASP A 403 -3.80 5.13 -19.73
CA ASP A 403 -2.72 4.21 -19.36
C ASP A 403 -1.92 4.70 -18.15
N LEU A 404 -1.87 6.02 -17.94
CA LEU A 404 -1.05 6.69 -16.92
C LEU A 404 -1.79 6.93 -15.61
N ILE A 405 -3.13 6.96 -15.66
CA ILE A 405 -3.96 7.28 -14.51
C ILE A 405 -4.80 6.06 -14.17
N MET A 406 -4.51 5.44 -13.02
CA MET A 406 -5.27 4.28 -12.55
C MET A 406 -6.75 4.63 -12.34
N ASN A 407 -7.64 3.69 -12.70
CA ASN A 407 -9.09 3.83 -12.60
C ASN A 407 -9.69 5.03 -13.36
N TYR A 408 -9.05 5.45 -14.46
CA TYR A 408 -9.57 6.50 -15.32
C TYR A 408 -10.95 6.12 -15.91
N GLU A 409 -12.00 6.85 -15.55
CA GLU A 409 -13.38 6.57 -15.94
C GLU A 409 -13.75 7.10 -17.32
N GLY A 410 -12.85 7.84 -17.97
CA GLY A 410 -13.12 8.50 -19.24
C GLY A 410 -13.77 9.87 -19.05
N ILE A 411 -14.71 10.18 -19.93
CA ILE A 411 -15.28 11.52 -20.08
C ILE A 411 -16.57 11.65 -19.28
N ARG A 412 -16.67 12.72 -18.49
CA ARG A 412 -17.85 13.09 -17.71
C ARG A 412 -18.40 14.45 -18.17
N PRO A 413 -19.62 14.51 -18.71
CA PRO A 413 -20.28 15.77 -19.01
C PRO A 413 -20.73 16.46 -17.71
N VAL A 414 -20.50 17.77 -17.61
CA VAL A 414 -20.86 18.60 -16.44
C VAL A 414 -21.56 19.90 -16.86
N SER A 415 -22.21 20.58 -15.92
CA SER A 415 -22.86 21.85 -16.23
C SER A 415 -21.87 22.90 -16.81
N PRO A 416 -22.26 23.70 -17.83
CA PRO A 416 -21.37 24.71 -18.42
C PRO A 416 -20.88 25.77 -17.41
N ALA A 417 -21.68 26.06 -16.38
CA ALA A 417 -21.29 26.97 -15.32
C ALA A 417 -20.14 26.39 -14.48
N PHE A 418 -20.26 25.12 -14.08
CA PHE A 418 -19.22 24.42 -13.35
C PHE A 418 -17.92 24.31 -14.18
N TYR A 419 -18.03 23.89 -15.44
CA TYR A 419 -16.87 23.80 -16.34
C TYR A 419 -16.11 25.13 -16.47
N ARG A 420 -16.83 26.26 -16.61
CA ARG A 420 -16.21 27.59 -16.67
C ARG A 420 -15.49 27.98 -15.37
N ASP A 421 -16.02 27.61 -14.20
CA ASP A 421 -15.31 27.88 -12.95
C ASP A 421 -14.08 26.98 -12.80
N VAL A 422 -14.13 25.70 -13.22
CA VAL A 422 -12.94 24.83 -13.27
C VAL A 422 -11.85 25.46 -14.12
N VAL A 423 -12.17 25.87 -15.35
CA VAL A 423 -11.22 26.53 -16.27
C VAL A 423 -10.64 27.79 -15.63
N SER A 424 -11.49 28.62 -15.05
CA SER A 424 -11.08 29.90 -14.45
C SER A 424 -10.25 29.69 -13.18
N ALA A 425 -10.61 28.73 -12.33
CA ALA A 425 -9.87 28.38 -11.12
C ALA A 425 -8.49 27.79 -11.48
N CYS A 426 -8.44 26.90 -12.48
CA CYS A 426 -7.17 26.37 -12.99
C CYS A 426 -6.27 27.47 -13.53
N ALA A 427 -6.81 28.40 -14.32
CA ALA A 427 -6.06 29.54 -14.85
C ALA A 427 -5.49 30.44 -13.73
N ARG A 428 -6.29 30.73 -12.68
CA ARG A 428 -5.82 31.51 -11.52
C ARG A 428 -4.78 30.73 -10.68
N ALA A 429 -5.00 29.44 -10.48
CA ALA A 429 -4.09 28.55 -9.75
C ALA A 429 -2.70 28.45 -10.40
N CYS A 430 -2.62 28.59 -11.73
CA CYS A 430 -1.34 28.53 -12.46
C CYS A 430 -0.54 29.84 -12.42
N GLN A 431 -1.09 30.94 -11.89
CA GLN A 431 -0.41 32.26 -11.96
C GLN A 431 0.87 32.32 -11.12
N THR A 432 0.83 31.76 -9.91
CA THR A 432 1.98 31.71 -9.00
C THR A 432 1.94 30.43 -8.15
N PRO A 433 3.09 29.96 -7.62
CA PRO A 433 3.11 28.78 -6.76
C PRO A 433 2.15 28.87 -5.56
N GLN A 434 2.03 30.06 -4.93
CA GLN A 434 1.13 30.28 -3.81
C GLN A 434 -0.35 30.36 -4.23
N ALA A 435 -0.63 30.81 -5.45
CA ALA A 435 -1.99 30.88 -5.96
C ALA A 435 -2.61 29.50 -6.10
N ASN A 436 -1.82 28.48 -6.46
CA ASN A 436 -2.30 27.12 -6.68
C ASN A 436 -3.13 26.59 -5.51
N ALA A 437 -2.51 26.47 -4.34
CA ALA A 437 -3.20 25.96 -3.15
C ALA A 437 -4.32 26.91 -2.67
N ARG A 438 -4.15 28.22 -2.81
CA ARG A 438 -5.16 29.20 -2.39
C ARG A 438 -6.45 29.10 -3.22
N GLU A 439 -6.31 29.20 -4.54
CA GLU A 439 -7.45 29.18 -5.47
C GLU A 439 -8.19 27.84 -5.42
N MET A 440 -7.46 26.73 -5.21
CA MET A 440 -8.04 25.40 -5.08
C MET A 440 -8.77 25.18 -3.75
N ARG A 441 -8.28 25.73 -2.64
CA ARG A 441 -9.04 25.74 -1.37
C ARG A 441 -10.30 26.58 -1.49
N ASP A 442 -10.24 27.74 -2.13
CA ASP A 442 -11.41 28.59 -2.36
C ASP A 442 -12.42 27.89 -3.28
N PHE A 443 -11.95 27.19 -4.31
CA PHE A 443 -12.80 26.36 -5.18
C PHE A 443 -13.47 25.23 -4.39
N ALA A 444 -12.71 24.46 -3.61
CA ALA A 444 -13.25 23.38 -2.79
C ALA A 444 -14.29 23.88 -1.78
N LYS A 445 -14.08 25.07 -1.20
CA LYS A 445 -15.04 25.72 -0.30
C LYS A 445 -16.33 26.16 -1.01
N ARG A 446 -16.24 26.71 -2.23
CA ARG A 446 -17.42 27.10 -3.03
C ARG A 446 -18.31 25.90 -3.34
N TYR A 447 -17.70 24.75 -3.63
CA TYR A 447 -18.39 23.52 -4.00
C TYR A 447 -18.47 22.49 -2.86
N GLN A 448 -18.35 22.94 -1.61
CA GLN A 448 -18.36 22.04 -0.44
C GLN A 448 -19.67 21.25 -0.34
N GLN A 449 -20.80 21.80 -0.80
CA GLN A 449 -22.09 21.08 -0.80
C GLN A 449 -22.14 19.93 -1.81
N GLN A 450 -21.29 19.96 -2.84
CA GLN A 450 -21.13 18.87 -3.82
C GLN A 450 -20.13 17.81 -3.32
N TRP A 451 -19.60 17.98 -2.11
CA TRP A 451 -18.80 17.00 -1.41
C TRP A 451 -19.69 16.12 -0.53
N VAL A 452 -20.36 15.14 -1.15
CA VAL A 452 -21.27 14.19 -0.48
C VAL A 452 -20.52 12.90 -0.19
N ASP A 453 -20.69 12.34 1.01
CA ASP A 453 -20.04 11.08 1.42
C ASP A 453 -18.52 11.07 1.18
N CYS A 454 -17.86 12.21 1.45
CA CYS A 454 -16.42 12.40 1.25
C CYS A 454 -15.95 12.25 -0.22
N MET A 455 -16.86 12.31 -1.20
CA MET A 455 -16.56 12.37 -2.62
C MET A 455 -17.13 13.61 -3.30
N TRP A 456 -16.36 14.17 -4.22
CA TRP A 456 -16.79 15.32 -4.99
C TRP A 456 -17.62 14.90 -6.22
N LEU A 457 -18.90 15.26 -6.27
CA LEU A 457 -19.82 14.91 -7.35
C LEU A 457 -20.25 16.17 -8.12
N PRO A 458 -19.71 16.43 -9.33
CA PRO A 458 -20.16 17.54 -10.15
C PRO A 458 -21.61 17.33 -10.61
N ASP A 459 -22.37 18.43 -10.65
CA ASP A 459 -23.72 18.51 -11.26
C ASP A 459 -23.71 18.46 -12.80
#